data_AF-A0A1H0WHY5-F1
#
_entry.id   AF-A0A1H0WHY5-F1
#
_cell.length_a   1.000
_cell.length_b   1.000
_cell.length_c   1.000
_cell.angle_alpha   90.00
_cell.angle_beta   90.00
_cell.angle_gamma   90.00
#
_symmetry.space_group_name_H-M   'P 1'
#
loop_
_entity.id
_entity.type
_entity.pdbx_description
1 polymer ?
#
loop_
_entity_poly.entity_id
_entity_poly.type
_entity_poly.pdbx_seq_one_letter_code
_entity_poly.pdbx_strand_id
1 'polypeptide(L)'
;MDKTNIDSPTNSESVFTKAFWIFLTPTLGALIYSTTYLIGVTYHQTWAGHFNIGSGLFEKSTADYFTYAYIALLQICSNWVNIITDLKIVSFLLITTTLLVAYIFILSWLSRPNKSNTTKPKNKSLALAISIPAISAGITTIILAIPLAANIFLIAPAYTGYKAAQISIERSVLKFRTGCEHVKKRSEYCVRLMDGESEIARGFLIDSSSERIALYLGEKASVYPLKDYRIETLLPSATNTDAQD
;
A
#
# COMPACT_ATOMS: atom_id res chain seq x y z
N MET A 1 -13.68 43.01 -51.15
CA MET A 1 -12.69 42.00 -51.57
C MET A 1 -11.33 42.55 -51.13
N ASP A 2 -10.49 41.90 -50.35
CA ASP A 2 -10.21 40.47 -50.30
C ASP A 2 -9.50 40.07 -48.97
N LYS A 3 -9.76 38.82 -48.59
CA LYS A 3 -9.13 37.89 -47.62
C LYS A 3 -8.38 38.37 -46.36
N THR A 4 -9.05 38.08 -45.25
CA THR A 4 -8.51 37.44 -44.04
C THR A 4 -7.26 36.58 -44.25
N ASN A 5 -6.23 36.81 -43.43
CA ASN A 5 -5.27 35.75 -43.10
C ASN A 5 -5.01 35.76 -41.59
N ILE A 6 -5.78 34.94 -40.88
CA ILE A 6 -5.60 34.61 -39.47
C ILE A 6 -4.77 33.33 -39.46
N ASP A 7 -3.44 33.46 -39.50
CA ASP A 7 -2.56 32.34 -39.26
C ASP A 7 -2.54 32.04 -37.76
N SER A 8 -3.39 31.10 -37.36
CA SER A 8 -3.30 30.46 -36.04
C SER A 8 -2.02 29.62 -35.96
N PRO A 9 -1.17 29.80 -34.92
CA PRO A 9 -0.03 28.92 -34.71
C PRO A 9 -0.52 27.54 -34.26
N THR A 10 -0.70 26.65 -35.24
CA THR A 10 -1.04 25.24 -35.03
C THR A 10 0.13 24.48 -34.43
N ASN A 11 -0.05 24.05 -33.18
CA ASN A 11 0.24 22.70 -32.70
C ASN A 11 1.62 22.08 -33.04
N SER A 12 2.70 22.67 -32.52
CA SER A 12 3.90 21.89 -32.20
C SER A 12 3.85 21.42 -30.74
N GLU A 13 2.80 20.69 -30.36
CA GLU A 13 2.96 19.82 -29.20
C GLU A 13 4.13 18.89 -29.50
N SER A 14 5.23 19.09 -28.77
CA SER A 14 6.49 18.42 -29.06
C SER A 14 6.25 16.90 -29.04
N VAL A 15 6.77 16.19 -30.04
CA VAL A 15 6.73 14.72 -30.11
C VAL A 15 7.19 14.10 -28.79
N PHE A 16 8.09 14.79 -28.08
CA PHE A 16 8.55 14.46 -26.74
C PHE A 16 7.43 14.47 -25.68
N THR A 17 6.56 15.48 -25.67
CA THR A 17 5.41 15.54 -24.75
C THR A 17 4.47 14.36 -24.97
N LYS A 18 4.19 14.00 -26.23
CA LYS A 18 3.33 12.85 -26.55
C LYS A 18 3.98 11.53 -26.13
N ALA A 19 5.26 11.34 -26.46
CA ALA A 19 6.01 10.16 -26.05
C ALA A 19 6.07 10.02 -24.52
N PHE A 20 6.33 11.12 -23.81
CA PHE A 20 6.37 11.16 -22.35
C PHE A 20 5.05 10.67 -21.72
N TRP A 21 3.90 11.19 -22.15
CA TRP A 21 2.60 10.74 -21.63
C TRP A 21 2.29 9.28 -21.98
N ILE A 22 2.64 8.83 -23.18
CA ILE A 22 2.44 7.43 -23.60
C ILE A 22 3.20 6.45 -22.69
N PHE A 23 4.39 6.79 -22.22
CA PHE A 23 5.14 5.94 -21.28
C PHE A 23 4.72 6.18 -19.82
N LEU A 24 4.42 7.42 -19.44
CA LEU A 24 4.09 7.77 -18.06
C LEU A 24 2.78 7.12 -17.60
N THR A 25 1.72 7.15 -18.41
CA THR A 25 0.41 6.62 -18.01
C THR A 25 0.42 5.12 -17.68
N PRO A 26 0.94 4.21 -18.52
CA PRO A 26 0.95 2.79 -18.21
C PRO A 26 1.93 2.45 -17.07
N THR A 27 3.06 3.15 -16.98
CA THR A 27 3.99 2.94 -15.85
C THR A 27 3.36 3.36 -14.54
N LEU A 28 2.72 4.54 -14.49
CA LEU A 28 2.00 4.99 -13.31
C LEU A 28 0.84 4.04 -12.95
N GLY A 29 0.09 3.55 -13.95
CA GLY A 29 -0.98 2.57 -13.74
C GLY A 29 -0.47 1.25 -13.14
N ALA A 30 0.62 0.70 -13.69
CA ALA A 30 1.26 -0.50 -13.17
C ALA A 30 1.78 -0.28 -11.74
N LEU A 31 2.39 0.88 -11.47
CA LEU A 31 2.86 1.23 -10.13
C LEU A 31 1.69 1.30 -9.13
N ILE A 32 0.62 2.02 -9.44
CA ILE A 32 -0.55 2.13 -8.57
C ILE A 32 -1.19 0.76 -8.32
N TYR A 33 -1.31 -0.07 -9.36
CA TYR A 33 -1.83 -1.43 -9.25
C TYR A 33 -0.96 -2.28 -8.30
N SER A 34 0.35 -2.28 -8.50
CA SER A 34 1.30 -3.04 -7.68
C SER A 34 1.35 -2.56 -6.23
N THR A 35 1.37 -1.25 -5.97
CA THR A 35 1.37 -0.73 -4.59
C THR A 35 0.09 -1.10 -3.86
N THR A 36 -1.06 -0.93 -4.51
CA THR A 36 -2.37 -1.22 -3.92
C THR A 36 -2.49 -2.70 -3.61
N TYR A 37 -2.09 -3.57 -4.54
CA TYR A 37 -2.06 -5.01 -4.31
C TYR A 37 -1.15 -5.37 -3.12
N LEU A 38 0.05 -4.79 -3.05
CA LEU A 38 1.00 -5.07 -1.96
C LEU A 38 0.46 -4.62 -0.60
N ILE A 39 -0.22 -3.46 -0.51
CA ILE A 39 -0.91 -3.01 0.71
C ILE A 39 -1.94 -4.06 1.16
N GLY A 40 -2.76 -4.55 0.23
CA GLY A 40 -3.78 -5.55 0.54
C GLY A 40 -3.21 -6.86 1.04
N VAL A 41 -2.16 -7.35 0.39
CA VAL A 41 -1.45 -8.58 0.78
C VAL A 41 -0.84 -8.44 2.16
N THR A 42 -0.08 -7.37 2.43
CA THR A 42 0.58 -7.20 3.74
C THR A 42 -0.43 -6.94 4.85
N TYR A 43 -1.53 -6.23 4.57
CA TYR A 43 -2.63 -6.07 5.50
C TYR A 43 -3.20 -7.43 5.91
N HIS A 44 -3.57 -8.28 4.94
CA HIS A 44 -4.15 -9.60 5.19
C HIS A 44 -3.18 -10.51 5.95
N GLN A 45 -1.92 -10.57 5.52
CA GLN A 45 -0.89 -11.38 6.19
C GLN A 45 -0.65 -10.95 7.64
N THR A 46 -0.61 -9.64 7.89
CA THR A 46 -0.43 -9.11 9.25
C THR A 46 -1.64 -9.39 10.13
N TRP A 47 -2.85 -9.20 9.57
CA TRP A 47 -4.12 -9.52 10.24
C TRP A 47 -4.20 -10.99 10.63
N ALA A 48 -4.03 -11.91 9.68
CA ALA A 48 -4.07 -13.35 9.93
C ALA A 48 -2.94 -13.81 10.87
N GLY A 49 -1.73 -13.27 10.68
CA GLY A 49 -0.56 -13.58 11.49
C GLY A 49 -0.74 -13.23 12.97
N HIS A 50 -1.44 -12.13 13.28
CA HIS A 50 -1.75 -11.77 14.68
C HIS A 50 -2.56 -12.84 15.40
N PHE A 51 -3.47 -13.51 14.68
CA PHE A 51 -4.33 -14.57 15.23
C PHE A 51 -3.69 -15.96 15.11
N ASN A 52 -2.40 -16.06 14.77
CA ASN A 52 -1.69 -17.33 14.50
C ASN A 52 -2.35 -18.18 13.40
N ILE A 53 -3.02 -17.54 12.43
CA ILE A 53 -3.58 -18.21 11.26
C ILE A 53 -2.60 -18.08 10.11
N GLY A 54 -2.21 -19.21 9.52
CA GLY A 54 -1.38 -19.21 8.32
C GLY A 54 -2.13 -18.54 7.17
N SER A 55 -1.57 -17.48 6.59
CA SER A 55 -2.18 -16.74 5.47
C SER A 55 -2.41 -17.62 4.23
N GLY A 56 -1.61 -18.67 4.05
CA GLY A 56 -1.79 -19.67 2.99
C GLY A 56 -2.95 -20.66 3.22
N LEU A 57 -3.62 -20.64 4.37
CA LEU A 57 -4.78 -21.51 4.62
C LEU A 57 -6.06 -21.00 3.95
N PHE A 58 -6.09 -19.73 3.56
CA PHE A 58 -7.22 -19.04 2.96
C PHE A 58 -6.78 -18.47 1.63
N GLU A 59 -7.06 -19.19 0.54
CA GLU A 59 -6.81 -18.69 -0.80
C GLU A 59 -7.69 -17.45 -1.05
N LYS A 60 -7.04 -16.36 -1.44
CA LYS A 60 -7.70 -15.08 -1.73
C LYS A 60 -7.55 -14.75 -3.20
N SER A 61 -8.63 -14.27 -3.78
CA SER A 61 -8.59 -13.73 -5.12
C SER A 61 -7.86 -12.39 -5.14
N THR A 62 -7.39 -11.97 -6.31
CA THR A 62 -6.81 -10.64 -6.47
C THR A 62 -7.81 -9.53 -6.08
N ALA A 63 -9.10 -9.74 -6.32
CA ALA A 63 -10.16 -8.80 -5.96
C ALA A 63 -10.25 -8.61 -4.43
N ASP A 64 -10.12 -9.68 -3.65
CA ASP A 64 -10.14 -9.61 -2.18
C ASP A 64 -8.98 -8.77 -1.65
N TYR A 65 -7.79 -8.92 -2.22
CA TYR A 65 -6.64 -8.08 -1.85
C TYR A 65 -6.88 -6.60 -2.15
N PHE A 66 -7.55 -6.26 -3.25
CA PHE A 66 -7.95 -4.87 -3.51
C PHE A 66 -8.97 -4.36 -2.49
N THR A 67 -9.90 -5.21 -2.05
CA THR A 67 -10.82 -4.84 -0.96
C THR A 67 -10.07 -4.61 0.35
N TYR A 68 -9.10 -5.46 0.71
CA TYR A 68 -8.26 -5.24 1.89
C TYR A 68 -7.43 -3.97 1.77
N ALA A 69 -6.87 -3.68 0.60
CA ALA A 69 -6.13 -2.46 0.36
C ALA A 69 -7.01 -1.21 0.53
N TYR A 70 -8.25 -1.25 0.02
CA TYR A 70 -9.22 -0.18 0.21
C TYR A 70 -9.54 0.05 1.69
N ILE A 71 -9.82 -1.01 2.45
CA ILE A 71 -10.06 -0.92 3.89
C ILE A 71 -8.85 -0.36 4.62
N ALA A 72 -7.64 -0.82 4.26
CA ALA A 72 -6.40 -0.36 4.85
C ALA A 72 -6.18 1.15 4.63
N LEU A 73 -6.40 1.62 3.41
CA LEU A 73 -6.31 3.03 3.05
C LEU A 73 -7.34 3.87 3.80
N LEU A 74 -8.59 3.42 3.90
CA LEU A 74 -9.62 4.12 4.69
C LEU A 74 -9.21 4.28 6.15
N GLN A 75 -8.63 3.24 6.77
CA GLN A 75 -8.21 3.32 8.16
C GLN A 75 -7.06 4.31 8.36
N ILE A 76 -6.10 4.32 7.44
CA ILE A 76 -4.98 5.26 7.45
C ILE A 76 -5.47 6.69 7.23
N CYS A 77 -6.35 6.93 6.25
CA CYS A 77 -6.95 8.23 6.02
C CYS A 77 -7.75 8.71 7.25
N SER A 78 -8.49 7.81 7.91
CA SER A 78 -9.23 8.14 9.15
C SER A 78 -8.31 8.48 10.32
N ASN A 79 -7.04 8.04 10.28
CA ASN A 79 -6.07 8.18 11.35
C ASN A 79 -4.85 9.04 10.96
N TRP A 80 -5.01 9.91 9.96
CA TRP A 80 -3.96 10.76 9.41
C TRP A 80 -3.20 11.57 10.47
N VAL A 81 -3.90 12.04 11.51
CA VAL A 81 -3.29 12.82 12.59
C VAL A 81 -2.22 12.01 13.31
N ASN A 82 -2.48 10.75 13.62
CA ASN A 82 -1.53 9.86 14.29
C ASN A 82 -0.32 9.50 13.40
N ILE A 83 -0.50 9.51 12.08
CA ILE A 83 0.59 9.25 11.14
C ILE A 83 1.54 10.45 11.07
N ILE A 84 1.02 11.67 11.10
CA ILE A 84 1.83 12.90 11.08
C ILE A 84 2.53 13.15 12.41
N THR A 85 1.98 12.65 13.50
CA THR A 85 2.63 12.76 14.82
C THR A 85 3.60 11.63 15.10
N ASP A 86 3.63 10.53 14.31
CA ASP A 86 4.60 9.46 14.45
C ASP A 86 6.00 9.94 14.01
N LEU A 87 6.86 10.18 15.00
CA LEU A 87 8.23 10.66 14.83
C LEU A 87 9.05 9.76 13.89
N LYS A 88 8.78 8.46 13.83
CA LYS A 88 9.50 7.53 12.92
C LYS A 88 9.12 7.77 11.47
N ILE A 89 7.84 8.00 11.20
CA ILE A 89 7.35 8.27 9.84
C ILE A 89 7.84 9.65 9.40
N VAL A 90 7.72 10.65 10.26
CA VAL A 90 8.19 12.02 9.97
C VAL A 90 9.70 12.05 9.74
N SER A 91 10.50 11.41 10.60
CA SER A 91 11.95 11.35 10.42
C SER A 91 12.34 10.61 9.14
N PHE A 92 11.68 9.49 8.82
CA PHE A 92 11.90 8.77 7.57
C PHE A 92 11.56 9.63 6.35
N LEU A 93 10.41 10.31 6.34
CA LEU A 93 10.01 11.22 5.27
C LEU A 93 10.98 12.41 5.14
N LEU A 94 11.45 12.97 6.24
CA LEU A 94 12.39 14.09 6.23
C LEU A 94 13.75 13.65 5.70
N ILE A 95 14.27 12.49 6.11
CA ILE A 95 15.53 11.93 5.61
C ILE A 95 15.42 11.63 4.12
N THR A 96 14.37 10.94 3.68
CA THR A 96 14.18 10.59 2.26
C THR A 96 14.00 11.83 1.38
N THR A 97 13.22 12.82 1.84
CA THR A 97 13.07 14.10 1.14
C THR A 97 14.39 14.86 1.07
N THR A 98 15.16 14.91 2.16
CA THR A 98 16.47 15.57 2.20
C THR A 98 17.46 14.90 1.24
N LEU A 99 17.50 13.57 1.22
CA LEU A 99 18.33 12.80 0.29
C LEU A 99 17.92 13.04 -1.16
N LEU A 100 16.61 13.07 -1.45
CA LEU A 100 16.10 13.35 -2.79
C LEU A 100 16.47 14.77 -3.25
N VAL A 101 16.29 15.78 -2.38
CA VAL A 101 16.68 17.17 -2.68
C VAL A 101 18.19 17.28 -2.89
N ALA A 102 19.00 16.64 -2.04
CA ALA A 102 20.45 16.60 -2.20
C ALA A 102 20.84 15.94 -3.53
N TYR A 103 20.18 14.85 -3.91
CA TYR A 103 20.41 14.17 -5.18
C TYR A 103 20.05 15.06 -6.38
N ILE A 104 18.89 15.71 -6.38
CA ILE A 104 18.48 16.66 -7.42
C ILE A 104 19.45 17.84 -7.49
N PHE A 105 19.89 18.35 -6.34
CA PHE A 105 20.86 19.44 -6.28
C PHE A 105 22.22 19.04 -6.88
N ILE A 106 22.72 17.85 -6.55
CA ILE A 106 23.94 17.28 -7.12
C ILE A 106 23.78 17.12 -8.64
N LEU A 107 22.69 16.51 -9.11
CA LEU A 107 22.42 16.39 -10.54
C LEU A 107 22.34 17.74 -11.25
N SER A 108 21.68 18.72 -10.65
CA SER A 108 21.58 20.09 -11.17
C SER A 108 22.96 20.75 -11.23
N TRP A 109 23.77 20.59 -10.19
CA TRP A 109 25.13 21.13 -10.12
C TRP A 109 26.06 20.48 -11.16
N LEU A 110 26.01 19.15 -11.33
CA LEU A 110 26.74 18.45 -12.40
C LEU A 110 26.24 18.81 -13.80
N SER A 111 24.94 19.06 -13.96
CA SER A 111 24.32 19.39 -15.25
C SER A 111 24.50 20.86 -15.64
N ARG A 112 24.95 21.73 -14.71
CA ARG A 112 25.30 23.11 -15.07
C ARG A 112 26.41 23.04 -16.12
N PRO A 113 26.17 23.47 -17.36
CA PRO A 113 27.24 23.58 -18.32
C PRO A 113 28.22 24.57 -17.70
N ASN A 114 29.40 24.09 -17.38
CA ASN A 114 30.43 24.95 -16.83
C ASN A 114 30.70 26.00 -17.92
N LYS A 115 30.12 27.21 -17.78
CA LYS A 115 30.46 28.39 -18.58
C LYS A 115 31.88 28.89 -18.26
N SER A 116 32.71 28.02 -17.68
CA SER A 116 34.15 28.11 -17.78
C SER A 116 34.49 28.11 -19.26
N ASN A 117 35.07 29.21 -19.72
CA ASN A 117 35.57 29.45 -21.07
C ASN A 117 35.91 28.14 -21.77
N THR A 118 35.34 27.94 -22.96
CA THR A 118 35.64 26.85 -23.87
C THR A 118 37.10 26.93 -24.37
N THR A 119 38.07 26.82 -23.48
CA THR A 119 39.38 26.32 -23.84
C THR A 119 39.16 24.84 -24.14
N LYS A 120 39.02 24.53 -25.44
CA LYS A 120 39.13 23.15 -25.93
C LYS A 120 40.28 22.50 -25.16
N PRO A 121 40.06 21.38 -24.46
CA PRO A 121 41.13 20.75 -23.71
C PRO A 121 42.26 20.47 -24.69
N LYS A 122 43.38 21.18 -24.54
CA LYS A 122 44.54 21.10 -25.45
C LYS A 122 45.06 19.66 -25.56
N ASN A 123 44.75 18.84 -24.56
CA ASN A 123 45.05 17.41 -24.52
C ASN A 123 43.77 16.56 -24.57
N LYS A 124 43.51 15.94 -25.73
CA LYS A 124 42.43 14.97 -25.95
C LYS A 124 42.49 13.80 -24.96
N SER A 125 43.69 13.38 -24.57
CA SER A 125 43.91 12.30 -23.60
C SER A 125 43.38 12.63 -22.20
N LEU A 126 43.58 13.88 -21.74
CA LEU A 126 43.16 14.31 -20.40
C LEU A 126 41.64 14.48 -20.30
N ALA A 127 41.00 14.95 -21.38
CA ALA A 127 39.54 14.99 -21.47
C ALA A 127 38.93 13.59 -21.40
N LEU A 128 39.53 12.62 -22.10
CA LEU A 128 39.09 11.23 -22.12
C LEU A 128 39.28 10.54 -20.75
N ALA A 129 40.40 10.84 -20.08
CA ALA A 129 40.71 10.34 -18.75
C ALA A 129 39.75 10.84 -17.67
N ILE A 130 39.13 12.01 -17.84
CA ILE A 130 38.12 12.56 -16.91
C ILE A 130 36.70 12.10 -17.28
N SER A 131 36.40 11.98 -18.58
CA SER A 131 35.06 11.58 -19.02
C SER A 131 34.71 10.12 -18.68
N ILE A 132 35.68 9.20 -18.77
CA ILE A 132 35.45 7.78 -18.45
C ILE A 132 35.01 7.57 -16.99
N PRO A 133 35.74 8.06 -15.97
CA PRO A 133 35.32 7.88 -14.58
C PRO A 133 34.04 8.65 -14.27
N ALA A 134 33.78 9.79 -14.91
CA ALA A 134 32.53 10.53 -14.73
C ALA A 134 31.31 9.74 -15.26
N ILE A 135 31.43 9.14 -16.45
CA ILE A 135 30.38 8.28 -17.02
C ILE A 135 30.21 7.01 -16.18
N SER A 136 31.32 6.38 -15.78
CA SER A 136 31.30 5.19 -14.92
C SER A 136 30.64 5.47 -13.57
N ALA A 137 30.98 6.59 -12.93
CA ALA A 137 30.35 7.03 -11.69
C ALA A 137 28.86 7.35 -11.88
N GLY A 138 28.50 7.99 -12.99
CA GLY A 138 27.10 8.27 -13.35
C GLY A 138 26.28 6.98 -13.50
N ILE A 139 26.78 6.02 -14.29
CA ILE A 139 26.14 4.71 -14.48
C ILE A 139 26.03 3.96 -13.16
N THR A 140 27.11 3.92 -12.38
CA THR A 140 27.12 3.26 -11.06
C THR A 140 26.10 3.90 -10.12
N THR A 141 26.01 5.22 -10.10
CA THR A 141 25.04 5.96 -9.29
C THR A 141 23.60 5.63 -9.71
N ILE A 142 23.30 5.57 -11.01
CA ILE A 142 21.97 5.20 -11.51
C ILE A 142 21.65 3.75 -11.12
N ILE A 143 22.58 2.83 -11.33
CA ILE A 143 22.41 1.41 -10.98
C ILE A 143 22.16 1.25 -9.47
N LEU A 144 22.84 2.03 -8.62
CA LEU A 144 22.64 1.99 -7.17
C LEU A 144 21.34 2.68 -6.73
N ALA A 145 20.89 3.70 -7.47
CA ALA A 145 19.67 4.42 -7.19
C ALA A 145 18.41 3.61 -7.51
N ILE A 146 18.46 2.73 -8.52
CA ILE A 146 17.32 1.86 -8.89
C ILE A 146 16.84 0.97 -7.73
N PRO A 147 17.68 0.14 -7.07
CA PRO A 147 17.25 -0.67 -5.94
C PRO A 147 16.85 0.17 -4.73
N LEU A 148 17.44 1.36 -4.53
CA LEU A 148 17.03 2.27 -3.47
C LEU A 148 15.60 2.80 -3.71
N ALA A 149 15.32 3.26 -4.93
CA ALA A 149 13.99 3.71 -5.34
C ALA A 149 12.97 2.56 -5.32
N ALA A 150 13.35 1.38 -5.80
CA ALA A 150 12.52 0.18 -5.73
C ALA A 150 12.22 -0.23 -4.29
N ASN A 151 13.19 -0.12 -3.37
CA ASN A 151 12.97 -0.39 -1.96
C ASN A 151 11.96 0.58 -1.36
N ILE A 152 12.05 1.89 -1.64
CA ILE A 152 11.03 2.84 -1.18
C ILE A 152 9.65 2.45 -1.70
N PHE A 153 9.59 2.05 -2.97
CA PHE A 153 8.35 1.66 -3.63
C PHE A 153 7.76 0.34 -3.11
N LEU A 154 8.57 -0.59 -2.62
CA LEU A 154 8.10 -1.85 -2.02
C LEU A 154 7.82 -1.72 -0.53
N ILE A 155 8.68 -1.01 0.21
CA ILE A 155 8.59 -0.88 1.67
C ILE A 155 7.44 0.04 2.05
N ALA A 156 7.25 1.18 1.38
CA ALA A 156 6.22 2.13 1.79
C ALA A 156 4.79 1.54 1.71
N PRO A 157 4.37 0.87 0.62
CA PRO A 157 3.05 0.23 0.57
C PRO A 157 2.96 -0.96 1.54
N ALA A 158 4.02 -1.78 1.67
CA ALA A 158 4.03 -2.89 2.62
C ALA A 158 3.83 -2.42 4.06
N TYR A 159 4.57 -1.37 4.47
CA TYR A 159 4.49 -0.75 5.79
C TYR A 159 3.12 -0.09 6.05
N THR A 160 2.55 0.52 5.01
CA THR A 160 1.19 1.07 5.02
C THR A 160 0.17 -0.04 5.36
N GLY A 161 0.18 -1.16 4.62
CA GLY A 161 -0.71 -2.28 4.89
C GLY A 161 -0.52 -2.87 6.29
N TYR A 162 0.74 -3.02 6.74
CA TYR A 162 1.07 -3.47 8.10
C TYR A 162 0.48 -2.55 9.17
N LYS A 163 0.68 -1.23 9.06
CA LYS A 163 0.16 -0.25 10.04
C LYS A 163 -1.35 -0.21 10.07
N ALA A 164 -2.00 -0.26 8.92
CA ALA A 164 -3.45 -0.35 8.85
C ALA A 164 -3.98 -1.62 9.54
N ALA A 165 -3.32 -2.77 9.33
CA ALA A 165 -3.70 -4.00 10.01
C ALA A 165 -3.53 -3.89 11.54
N GLN A 166 -2.43 -3.29 12.02
CA GLN A 166 -2.26 -3.04 13.47
C GLN A 166 -3.41 -2.22 14.06
N ILE A 167 -3.79 -1.12 13.40
CA ILE A 167 -4.92 -0.29 13.83
C ILE A 167 -6.23 -1.09 13.85
N SER A 168 -6.46 -1.93 12.83
CA SER A 168 -7.63 -2.82 12.79
C SER A 168 -7.63 -3.80 13.96
N ILE A 169 -6.49 -4.43 14.22
CA ILE A 169 -6.31 -5.44 15.26
C ILE A 169 -6.60 -4.83 16.61
N GLU A 170 -5.97 -3.69 16.93
CA GLU A 170 -6.17 -3.01 18.22
C GLU A 170 -7.65 -2.67 18.46
N ARG A 171 -8.34 -2.18 17.43
CA ARG A 171 -9.79 -1.88 17.52
C ARG A 171 -10.65 -3.13 17.65
N SER A 172 -10.23 -4.26 17.08
CA SER A 172 -11.02 -5.50 17.04
C SER A 172 -10.79 -6.37 18.26
N VAL A 173 -9.55 -6.49 18.75
CA VAL A 173 -9.20 -7.27 19.94
C VAL A 173 -9.92 -6.76 21.18
N LEU A 174 -10.08 -5.44 21.33
CA LEU A 174 -10.87 -4.85 22.42
C LEU A 174 -12.31 -5.37 22.44
N LYS A 175 -12.88 -5.62 21.26
CA LYS A 175 -14.24 -6.16 21.10
C LYS A 175 -14.26 -7.67 21.28
N PHE A 176 -13.26 -8.37 20.77
CA PHE A 176 -13.20 -9.83 20.87
C PHE A 176 -13.07 -10.30 22.32
N ARG A 177 -12.45 -9.49 23.18
CA ARG A 177 -12.34 -9.74 24.63
C ARG A 177 -13.68 -9.73 25.36
N THR A 178 -14.71 -9.04 24.88
CA THR A 178 -16.02 -9.04 25.54
C THR A 178 -16.82 -10.32 25.27
N GLY A 179 -16.34 -11.17 24.36
CA GLY A 179 -17.01 -12.39 23.95
C GLY A 179 -18.25 -12.15 23.09
N CYS A 180 -18.79 -13.22 22.51
CA CYS A 180 -19.92 -13.13 21.58
C CYS A 180 -21.25 -12.73 22.26
N GLU A 181 -21.35 -12.84 23.58
CA GLU A 181 -22.58 -12.53 24.33
C GLU A 181 -22.84 -11.02 24.46
N HIS A 182 -21.78 -10.20 24.36
CA HIS A 182 -21.84 -8.76 24.57
C HIS A 182 -21.80 -7.95 23.26
N VAL A 183 -22.01 -8.61 22.12
CA VAL A 183 -22.08 -7.93 20.82
C VAL A 183 -23.30 -7.02 20.79
N LYS A 184 -23.08 -5.71 20.87
CA LYS A 184 -24.15 -4.70 20.85
C LYS A 184 -24.44 -4.13 19.47
N LYS A 185 -23.49 -4.23 18.53
CA LYS A 185 -23.59 -3.60 17.21
C LYS A 185 -23.69 -4.66 16.12
N ARG A 186 -24.60 -4.42 15.15
CA ARG A 186 -24.73 -5.26 13.96
C ARG A 186 -23.42 -5.39 13.18
N SER A 187 -22.50 -4.44 13.24
CA SER A 187 -21.21 -4.50 12.54
C SER A 187 -20.19 -5.48 13.14
N GLU A 188 -20.51 -6.11 14.27
CA GLU A 188 -19.61 -6.96 15.06
C GLU A 188 -20.13 -8.40 15.08
N TYR A 189 -20.27 -9.01 13.90
CA TYR A 189 -20.94 -10.30 13.80
C TYR A 189 -20.09 -11.44 14.36
N CYS A 190 -20.56 -12.03 15.47
CA CYS A 190 -20.14 -13.37 15.88
C CYS A 190 -20.96 -14.39 15.08
N VAL A 191 -20.30 -15.47 14.68
CA VAL A 191 -20.93 -16.54 13.91
C VAL A 191 -20.90 -17.84 14.71
N ARG A 192 -21.95 -18.64 14.53
CA ARG A 192 -21.99 -20.03 15.00
C ARG A 192 -21.95 -20.97 13.80
N LEU A 193 -21.18 -22.03 13.95
CA LEU A 193 -21.03 -23.10 12.98
C LEU A 193 -21.86 -24.29 13.45
N MET A 194 -22.85 -24.67 12.65
CA MET A 194 -23.80 -25.72 12.97
C MET A 194 -23.55 -26.96 12.10
N ASP A 195 -23.60 -28.14 12.71
CA ASP A 195 -23.69 -29.43 12.04
C ASP A 195 -25.04 -30.06 12.40
N GLY A 196 -25.95 -30.00 11.43
CA GLY A 196 -27.37 -30.24 11.64
C GLY A 196 -27.97 -29.28 12.68
N GLU A 197 -28.31 -29.81 13.86
CA GLU A 197 -28.86 -29.07 14.99
C GLU A 197 -27.83 -28.78 16.09
N SER A 198 -26.61 -29.33 15.96
CA SER A 198 -25.56 -29.19 16.97
C SER A 198 -24.63 -28.02 16.65
N GLU A 199 -24.31 -27.21 17.65
CA GLU A 199 -23.33 -26.13 17.53
C GLU A 199 -21.91 -26.71 17.74
N ILE A 200 -21.09 -26.68 16.69
CA ILE A 200 -19.70 -27.19 16.75
C ILE A 200 -18.74 -26.09 17.20
N ALA A 201 -18.96 -24.87 16.73
CA ALA A 201 -18.05 -23.76 17.00
C ALA A 201 -18.78 -22.42 17.02
N ARG A 202 -18.21 -21.47 17.78
CA ARG A 202 -18.65 -20.09 17.85
C ARG A 202 -17.45 -19.19 17.93
N GLY A 203 -17.53 -18.01 17.30
CA GLY A 203 -16.52 -16.98 17.45
C GLY A 203 -16.71 -15.82 16.50
N PHE A 204 -15.84 -14.82 16.67
CA PHE A 204 -15.73 -13.71 15.73
C PHE A 204 -15.09 -14.20 14.44
N LEU A 205 -15.68 -13.84 13.31
CA LEU A 205 -15.12 -14.15 12.01
C LEU A 205 -13.83 -13.37 11.79
N ILE A 206 -12.71 -14.07 11.67
CA ILE A 206 -11.40 -13.47 11.35
C ILE A 206 -11.15 -13.49 9.86
N ASP A 207 -11.40 -14.65 9.24
CA ASP A 207 -11.25 -14.84 7.80
C ASP A 207 -12.16 -15.97 7.28
N SER A 208 -12.45 -15.96 5.98
CA SER A 208 -13.23 -17.00 5.31
C SER A 208 -12.75 -17.23 3.87
N SER A 209 -12.87 -18.47 3.42
CA SER A 209 -12.73 -18.88 2.02
C SER A 209 -13.92 -19.75 1.64
N SER A 210 -13.96 -20.23 0.39
CA SER A 210 -14.97 -21.21 -0.05
C SER A 210 -14.94 -22.52 0.73
N GLU A 211 -13.79 -22.88 1.30
CA GLU A 211 -13.57 -24.18 1.94
C GLU A 211 -13.36 -24.12 3.45
N ARG A 212 -12.99 -22.97 4.00
CA ARG A 212 -12.63 -22.83 5.42
C ARG A 212 -13.13 -21.54 6.03
N ILE A 213 -13.34 -21.57 7.33
CA ILE A 213 -13.69 -20.40 8.15
C ILE A 213 -12.75 -20.34 9.36
N ALA A 214 -12.21 -19.15 9.63
CA ALA A 214 -11.42 -18.88 10.83
C ALA A 214 -12.27 -18.10 11.83
N LEU A 215 -12.42 -18.68 13.02
CA LEU A 215 -13.14 -18.09 14.13
C LEU A 215 -12.17 -17.78 15.27
N TYR A 216 -12.41 -16.67 15.96
CA TYR A 216 -11.68 -16.28 17.15
C TYR A 216 -12.64 -16.12 18.33
N LEU A 217 -12.37 -16.84 19.41
CA LEU A 217 -13.14 -16.72 20.65
C LEU A 217 -12.21 -16.78 21.86
N GLY A 218 -12.32 -15.79 22.75
CA GLY A 218 -11.42 -15.62 23.89
C GLY A 218 -10.01 -15.27 23.44
N GLU A 219 -9.11 -16.25 23.47
CA GLU A 219 -7.69 -16.11 23.08
C GLU A 219 -7.24 -17.17 22.07
N LYS A 220 -8.18 -17.92 21.50
CA LYS A 220 -7.88 -19.00 20.56
C LYS A 220 -8.52 -18.72 19.20
N ALA A 221 -7.71 -18.78 18.16
CA ALA A 221 -8.17 -18.89 16.79
C ALA A 221 -8.31 -20.37 16.41
N SER A 222 -9.42 -20.74 15.81
CA SER A 222 -9.66 -22.07 15.26
C SER A 222 -10.12 -21.97 13.81
N VAL A 223 -9.60 -22.89 12.99
CA VAL A 223 -9.95 -22.99 11.56
C VAL A 223 -10.77 -24.25 11.37
N TYR A 224 -11.95 -24.09 10.78
CA TYR A 224 -12.86 -25.20 10.49
C TYR A 224 -13.04 -25.33 8.97
N PRO A 225 -13.12 -26.56 8.43
CA PRO A 225 -13.59 -26.76 7.07
C PRO A 225 -15.07 -26.38 6.99
N LEU A 226 -15.52 -25.85 5.85
CA LEU A 226 -16.91 -25.43 5.62
C LEU A 226 -17.80 -26.53 5.05
N LYS A 227 -17.23 -27.71 4.77
CA LYS A 227 -17.95 -28.80 4.12
C LYS A 227 -19.10 -29.27 5.03
N ASP A 228 -20.31 -29.04 4.55
CA ASP A 228 -21.60 -29.47 5.14
C ASP A 228 -22.07 -28.71 6.39
N TYR A 229 -21.39 -27.62 6.79
CA TYR A 229 -21.81 -26.82 7.94
C TYR A 229 -22.65 -25.60 7.57
N ARG A 230 -23.66 -25.30 8.39
CA ARG A 230 -24.47 -24.08 8.26
C ARG A 230 -23.85 -22.98 9.13
N ILE A 231 -23.50 -21.86 8.50
CA ILE A 231 -23.07 -20.65 9.22
C ILE A 231 -24.32 -19.85 9.59
N GLU A 232 -24.46 -19.50 10.86
CA GLU A 232 -25.49 -18.58 11.30
C GLU A 232 -24.87 -17.38 12.01
N THR A 233 -25.32 -16.19 11.64
CA THR A 233 -24.87 -14.94 12.25
C THR A 233 -25.71 -14.64 13.48
N LEU A 234 -25.05 -14.42 14.62
CA LEU A 234 -25.74 -14.01 15.85
C LEU A 234 -26.04 -12.51 15.76
N LEU A 235 -27.32 -12.18 15.64
CA LEU A 235 -27.79 -10.80 15.73
C LEU A 235 -27.93 -10.39 17.21
N PRO A 236 -27.60 -9.14 17.58
CA PRO A 236 -27.88 -8.64 18.92
C PRO A 236 -29.39 -8.76 19.19
N SER A 237 -29.77 -9.33 20.34
CA SER A 237 -31.18 -9.40 20.78
C SER A 237 -31.77 -7.99 20.79
N ALA A 238 -32.92 -7.80 20.14
CA ALA A 238 -33.61 -6.52 19.97
C ALA A 238 -34.02 -5.84 21.29
N THR A 239 -33.87 -6.50 22.43
CA THR A 239 -34.39 -6.06 23.74
C THR A 239 -33.63 -4.88 24.37
N ASN A 240 -32.47 -4.45 23.82
CA ASN A 240 -31.64 -3.41 24.43
C ASN A 240 -31.47 -2.15 23.56
N THR A 241 -32.18 -2.01 22.44
CA THR A 241 -32.02 -0.87 21.53
C THR A 241 -32.98 0.29 21.83
N ASP A 242 -34.02 0.09 22.64
CA ASP A 242 -35.02 1.13 22.93
C ASP A 242 -34.76 1.95 24.22
N ALA A 243 -33.60 1.79 24.88
CA ALA A 243 -33.37 2.38 26.20
C ALA A 243 -32.36 3.55 26.26
N GLN A 244 -31.69 3.92 25.17
CA GLN A 244 -30.74 5.04 25.18
C GLN A 244 -30.66 5.73 23.81
N ASP A 245 -31.64 6.60 23.55
CA ASP A 245 -31.43 7.87 22.83
C ASP A 245 -31.46 9.01 23.86
#